data_AF-A0A7S0PD22-F1
#
_entry.id   AF-A0A7S0PD22-F1
#
_cell.length_a   1.000
_cell.length_b   1.000
_cell.length_c   1.000
_cell.angle_alpha   90.00
_cell.angle_beta   90.00
_cell.angle_gamma   90.00
#
_symmetry.space_group_name_H-M   'P 1'
#
loop_
_entity.id
_entity.type
_entity.pdbx_description
1 polymer ?
#
loop_
_entity_poly.entity_id
_entity_poly.type
_entity_poly.pdbx_seq_one_letter_code
_entity_poly.pdbx_strand_id
1 'polypeptide(L)'
;ETPTVLELAKLPEVVAIKDATGGLDIASAVASVGALPVLSGDDPLTLPMMAVGGAGVVSVASNIVPKRVVAMVRAAQAGDFAAARAEHFALLPLLKGLFAETNPVPAKYALQ
;
A
#
# COMPACT_ATOMS: atom_id res chain seq x y z
N GLU A 1 18.58 -2.09 -0.16
CA GLU A 1 17.51 -3.02 0.29
C GLU A 1 17.05 -3.95 -0.83
N THR A 2 16.76 -3.42 -2.04
CA THR A 2 16.32 -4.21 -3.20
C THR A 2 17.12 -5.48 -3.50
N PRO A 3 18.48 -5.48 -3.51
CA PRO A 3 19.23 -6.71 -3.79
C PRO A 3 18.94 -7.85 -2.82
N THR A 4 18.78 -7.52 -1.52
CA THR A 4 18.40 -8.50 -0.49
C THR A 4 16.99 -9.03 -0.71
N VAL A 5 16.05 -8.16 -1.06
CA VAL A 5 14.66 -8.57 -1.37
C VAL A 5 14.63 -9.55 -2.55
N LEU A 6 15.38 -9.27 -3.63
CA LEU A 6 15.45 -10.13 -4.80
C LEU A 6 16.12 -11.47 -4.52
N GLU A 7 17.08 -11.53 -3.60
CA GLU A 7 17.67 -12.81 -3.18
C GLU A 7 16.65 -13.65 -2.40
N LEU A 8 15.94 -13.03 -1.44
CA LEU A 8 14.90 -13.70 -0.65
C LEU A 8 13.71 -14.15 -1.51
N ALA A 9 13.40 -13.43 -2.60
CA ALA A 9 12.36 -13.78 -3.56
C ALA A 9 12.54 -15.16 -4.21
N LYS A 10 13.76 -15.72 -4.16
CA LYS A 10 14.06 -17.05 -4.69
C LYS A 10 13.58 -18.18 -3.78
N LEU A 11 13.26 -17.88 -2.52
CA LEU A 11 12.77 -18.86 -1.55
C LEU A 11 11.26 -19.09 -1.74
N PRO A 12 10.78 -20.34 -1.84
CA PRO A 12 9.36 -20.62 -2.09
C PRO A 12 8.44 -20.19 -0.95
N GLU A 13 8.95 -20.04 0.27
CA GLU A 13 8.19 -19.56 1.43
C GLU A 13 7.97 -18.04 1.41
N VAL A 14 8.75 -17.29 0.63
CA VAL A 14 8.66 -15.82 0.53
C VAL A 14 7.72 -15.44 -0.61
N VAL A 15 6.45 -15.23 -0.27
CA VAL A 15 5.38 -15.05 -1.27
C VAL A 15 5.02 -13.59 -1.58
N ALA A 16 5.47 -12.64 -0.77
CA ALA A 16 5.22 -11.20 -0.95
C ALA A 16 6.14 -10.37 -0.04
N ILE A 17 6.24 -9.07 -0.32
CA ILE A 17 6.87 -8.09 0.56
C ILE A 17 5.89 -6.97 0.90
N LYS A 18 5.91 -6.52 2.16
CA LYS A 18 5.27 -5.27 2.58
C LYS A 18 6.34 -4.16 2.59
N ASP A 19 6.21 -3.19 1.70
CA ASP A 19 7.11 -2.03 1.63
C ASP A 19 6.50 -0.82 2.34
N ALA A 20 7.15 -0.39 3.43
CA ALA A 20 6.78 0.76 4.25
C ALA A 20 7.91 1.80 4.31
N THR A 21 8.81 1.82 3.32
CA THR A 21 9.98 2.71 3.28
C THR A 21 9.64 4.17 2.97
N GLY A 22 8.42 4.46 2.51
CA GLY A 22 8.00 5.80 2.09
C GLY A 22 8.39 6.14 0.64
N GLY A 23 8.84 5.16 -0.14
CA GLY A 23 9.27 5.33 -1.54
C GLY A 23 8.64 4.32 -2.49
N LEU A 24 9.02 4.41 -3.77
CA LEU A 24 8.55 3.52 -4.84
C LEU A 24 9.67 2.64 -5.42
N ASP A 25 10.90 2.77 -4.91
CA ASP A 25 12.08 2.13 -5.50
C ASP A 25 12.02 0.60 -5.43
N ILE A 26 11.63 0.05 -4.26
CA ILE A 26 11.47 -1.40 -4.09
C ILE A 26 10.32 -1.90 -4.97
N ALA A 27 9.15 -1.24 -4.89
CA ALA A 27 8.00 -1.61 -5.70
C ALA A 27 8.31 -1.64 -7.20
N SER A 28 8.93 -0.59 -7.72
CA SER A 28 9.28 -0.48 -9.14
C SER A 28 10.31 -1.53 -9.55
N ALA A 29 11.37 -1.70 -8.76
CA ALA A 29 12.44 -2.65 -9.09
C ALA A 29 11.95 -4.10 -9.04
N VAL A 30 11.20 -4.47 -8.00
CA VAL A 30 10.64 -5.83 -7.85
C VAL A 30 9.60 -6.13 -8.92
N ALA A 31 8.70 -5.18 -9.22
CA ALA A 31 7.69 -5.35 -10.25
C ALA A 31 8.30 -5.47 -11.65
N SER A 32 9.38 -4.72 -11.95
CA SER A 32 10.04 -4.76 -13.26
C SER A 32 10.60 -6.13 -13.65
N VAL A 33 10.94 -6.97 -12.66
CA VAL A 33 11.44 -8.34 -12.87
C VAL A 33 10.41 -9.40 -12.53
N GLY A 34 9.21 -9.00 -12.09
CA GLY A 34 8.12 -9.91 -11.71
C GLY A 34 8.49 -10.87 -10.57
N ALA A 35 9.38 -10.46 -9.67
CA ALA A 35 9.95 -11.38 -8.68
C ALA A 35 8.96 -11.78 -7.58
N LEU A 36 8.20 -10.83 -7.05
CA LEU A 36 7.19 -11.08 -6.01
C LEU A 36 6.15 -9.94 -5.95
N PRO A 37 4.92 -10.20 -5.48
CA PRO A 37 3.96 -9.16 -5.15
C PRO A 37 4.50 -8.19 -4.10
N VAL A 38 4.32 -6.88 -4.35
CA VAL A 38 4.67 -5.81 -3.41
C VAL A 38 3.40 -5.19 -2.85
N LEU A 39 3.22 -5.24 -1.53
CA LEU A 39 2.12 -4.62 -0.81
C LEU A 39 2.59 -3.32 -0.18
N SER A 40 1.82 -2.26 -0.35
CA SER A 40 2.08 -1.01 0.35
C SER A 40 1.88 -1.18 1.85
N GLY A 41 2.81 -0.66 2.64
CA GLY A 41 2.71 -0.53 4.09
C GLY A 41 2.45 0.89 4.56
N ASP A 42 2.26 1.82 3.63
CA ASP A 42 2.01 3.24 3.87
C ASP A 42 0.77 3.69 3.10
N ASP A 43 -0.34 3.91 3.81
CA ASP A 43 -1.66 4.10 3.18
C ASP A 43 -1.69 5.22 2.11
N PRO A 44 -1.11 6.42 2.33
CA PRO A 44 -0.99 7.46 1.30
C PRO A 44 -0.25 7.01 0.03
N LEU A 45 0.68 6.06 0.13
CA LEU A 45 1.45 5.56 -1.02
C LEU A 45 0.82 4.36 -1.72
N THR A 46 -0.32 3.86 -1.24
CA THR A 46 -0.99 2.70 -1.84
C THR A 46 -1.29 2.91 -3.32
N LEU A 47 -1.94 4.02 -3.68
CA LEU A 47 -2.30 4.29 -5.07
C LEU A 47 -1.06 4.51 -5.98
N PRO A 48 -0.09 5.35 -5.60
CA PRO A 48 1.18 5.47 -6.35
C PRO A 48 1.90 4.13 -6.53
N MET A 49 1.97 3.30 -5.48
CA MET A 49 2.64 2.01 -5.54
C MET A 49 1.92 1.04 -6.48
N MET A 50 0.59 1.01 -6.45
CA MET A 50 -0.20 0.21 -7.39
C MET A 50 -0.03 0.66 -8.85
N ALA A 51 0.19 1.96 -9.09
CA ALA A 51 0.45 2.47 -10.43
C ALA A 51 1.78 1.98 -11.04
N VAL A 52 2.74 1.58 -10.20
CA VAL A 52 4.05 1.04 -10.63
C VAL A 52 4.16 -0.49 -10.48
N GLY A 53 3.03 -1.18 -10.30
CA GLY A 53 2.99 -2.65 -10.23
C GLY A 53 2.86 -3.24 -8.82
N GLY A 54 2.59 -2.42 -7.81
CA GLY A 54 2.19 -2.89 -6.48
C GLY A 54 0.87 -3.67 -6.51
N ALA A 55 0.77 -4.70 -5.68
CA ALA A 55 -0.35 -5.64 -5.67
C ALA A 55 -1.52 -5.23 -4.75
N GLY A 56 -1.29 -4.33 -3.80
CA GLY A 56 -2.29 -3.91 -2.82
C GLY A 56 -1.68 -3.23 -1.61
N VAL A 57 -2.31 -3.39 -0.44
CA VAL A 57 -1.92 -2.71 0.81
C VAL A 57 -2.14 -3.59 2.05
N VAL A 58 -1.24 -3.47 3.02
CA VAL A 58 -1.45 -3.87 4.42
C VAL A 58 -1.66 -2.59 5.23
N SER A 59 -2.93 -2.28 5.49
CA SER A 59 -3.42 -0.92 5.74
C SER A 59 -3.73 -0.63 7.22
N VAL A 60 -3.41 0.59 7.68
CA VAL A 60 -3.89 1.13 8.97
C VAL A 60 -5.31 1.65 8.79
N ALA A 61 -5.56 2.43 7.74
CA ALA A 61 -6.86 3.04 7.43
C ALA A 61 -8.01 2.04 7.28
N SER A 62 -7.70 0.80 6.90
CA SER A 62 -8.69 -0.29 6.79
C SER A 62 -9.32 -0.70 8.13
N ASN A 63 -8.73 -0.33 9.27
CA ASN A 63 -9.39 -0.52 10.56
C ASN A 63 -10.61 0.40 10.73
N ILE A 64 -10.64 1.56 10.05
CA ILE A 64 -11.67 2.60 10.19
C ILE A 64 -12.62 2.62 8.99
N VAL A 65 -12.07 2.57 7.76
CA VAL A 65 -12.85 2.70 6.51
C VAL A 65 -12.56 1.57 5.50
N PRO A 66 -12.70 0.28 5.90
CA PRO A 66 -12.30 -0.86 5.07
C PRO A 66 -12.96 -0.88 3.70
N LYS A 67 -14.25 -0.54 3.61
CA LYS A 67 -15.00 -0.52 2.34
C LYS A 67 -14.38 0.43 1.31
N ARG A 68 -13.91 1.60 1.76
CA ARG A 68 -13.33 2.63 0.88
C ARG A 68 -11.92 2.27 0.45
N VAL A 69 -11.10 1.73 1.35
CA VAL A 69 -9.76 1.21 0.99
C VAL A 69 -9.89 0.08 -0.03
N VAL A 70 -10.81 -0.86 0.19
CA VAL A 70 -11.09 -1.94 -0.76
C VAL A 70 -11.58 -1.40 -2.11
N ALA A 71 -12.44 -0.38 -2.13
CA ALA A 71 -12.89 0.25 -3.37
C ALA A 71 -11.73 0.87 -4.17
N MET A 72 -10.84 1.61 -3.50
CA MET A 72 -9.64 2.18 -4.11
C MET A 72 -8.73 1.11 -4.71
N VAL A 73 -8.43 0.05 -3.94
CA VAL A 73 -7.55 -1.05 -4.38
C VAL A 73 -8.18 -1.82 -5.55
N ARG A 74 -9.47 -2.15 -5.48
CA ARG A 74 -10.15 -2.86 -6.58
C ARG A 74 -10.21 -2.04 -7.86
N ALA A 75 -10.47 -0.73 -7.75
CA ALA A 75 -10.44 0.16 -8.91
C ALA A 75 -9.05 0.19 -9.57
N ALA A 76 -7.99 0.31 -8.76
CA ALA A 76 -6.62 0.26 -9.27
C ALA A 76 -6.27 -1.10 -9.89
N GLN A 77 -6.66 -2.22 -9.27
CA GLN A 77 -6.49 -3.57 -9.83
C GLN A 77 -7.23 -3.77 -11.16
N ALA A 78 -8.37 -3.12 -11.34
CA ALA A 78 -9.14 -3.15 -12.58
C ALA A 78 -8.59 -2.18 -13.67
N GLY A 79 -7.53 -1.43 -13.37
CA GLY A 79 -6.97 -0.40 -14.26
C GLY A 79 -7.77 0.91 -14.27
N ASP A 80 -8.83 1.02 -13.48
CA ASP A 80 -9.60 2.26 -13.31
C ASP A 80 -8.92 3.19 -12.29
N PHE A 81 -7.81 3.77 -12.72
CA PHE A 81 -7.08 4.75 -11.91
C PHE A 81 -7.85 6.06 -11.72
N ALA A 82 -8.88 6.34 -12.51
CA ALA A 82 -9.72 7.51 -12.30
C ALA A 82 -10.57 7.34 -11.03
N ALA A 83 -11.28 6.23 -10.91
CA ALA A 83 -12.04 5.88 -9.71
C ALA A 83 -11.11 5.70 -8.49
N ALA A 84 -9.96 5.04 -8.67
CA ALA A 84 -8.99 4.86 -7.58
C ALA A 84 -8.45 6.20 -7.06
N ARG A 85 -8.13 7.16 -7.96
CA ARG A 85 -7.73 8.53 -7.58
C ARG A 85 -8.83 9.26 -6.81
N ALA A 86 -10.08 9.14 -7.24
CA ALA A 86 -11.20 9.78 -6.56
C ALA A 86 -11.32 9.29 -5.10
N GLU A 87 -11.25 7.97 -4.88
CA GLU A 87 -11.24 7.42 -3.52
C GLU A 87 -10.01 7.86 -2.72
N HIS A 88 -8.82 7.80 -3.33
CA HIS A 88 -7.58 8.22 -2.70
C HIS A 88 -7.66 9.66 -2.18
N PHE A 89 -8.09 10.61 -3.02
CA PHE A 89 -8.21 12.01 -2.60
C PHE A 89 -9.24 12.22 -1.50
N ALA A 90 -10.36 11.51 -1.58
CA ALA A 90 -11.40 11.58 -0.56
C ALA A 90 -11.01 10.83 0.74
N LEU A 91 -9.96 10.02 0.73
CA LEU A 91 -9.37 9.40 1.91
C LEU A 91 -8.17 10.19 2.46
N LEU A 92 -7.49 10.97 1.63
CA LEU A 92 -6.20 11.61 1.94
C LEU A 92 -6.15 12.35 3.29
N PRO A 93 -7.17 13.12 3.72
CA PRO A 93 -7.16 13.75 5.04
C PRO A 93 -7.07 12.73 6.19
N LEU A 94 -7.83 11.63 6.08
CA LEU A 94 -7.78 10.53 7.05
C LEU A 94 -6.42 9.83 6.99
N LEU A 95 -5.93 9.50 5.78
CA LEU A 95 -4.66 8.80 5.62
C LEU A 95 -3.52 9.58 6.28
N LYS A 96 -3.48 10.91 6.15
CA LYS A 96 -2.49 11.75 6.84
C LYS A 96 -2.74 11.84 8.35
N GLY A 97 -3.99 12.01 8.77
CA GLY A 97 -4.35 12.12 10.18
C GLY A 97 -3.99 10.89 11.01
N LEU A 98 -4.06 9.69 10.42
CA LEU A 98 -3.72 8.43 11.09
C LEU A 98 -2.23 8.30 11.47
N PHE A 99 -1.36 9.16 10.91
CA PHE A 99 0.07 9.22 11.22
C PHE A 99 0.49 10.56 11.83
N ALA A 100 -0.45 11.33 12.36
CA ALA A 100 -0.15 12.56 13.12
C ALA A 100 0.65 12.27 14.40
N GLU A 101 0.51 11.06 14.94
CA GLU A 101 1.33 10.49 16.02
C GLU A 101 1.68 9.03 15.68
N THR A 102 2.55 8.41 16.49
CA THR A 102 2.98 7.02 16.30
C THR A 102 1.78 6.07 16.25
N ASN A 103 1.62 5.36 15.13
CA ASN A 103 0.65 4.28 14.99
C ASN A 103 0.88 3.20 16.08
N PRO A 104 -0.16 2.74 16.80
CA PRO A 104 -1.59 2.90 16.52
C PRO A 104 -2.33 3.94 17.35
N VAL A 105 -1.68 4.98 17.89
CA VAL A 105 -2.36 5.98 18.75
C VAL A 105 -3.53 6.67 18.03
N PRO A 106 -3.35 7.30 16.85
CA PRO A 106 -4.46 7.98 16.17
C PRO A 106 -5.55 7.00 15.68
N ALA A 107 -5.13 5.81 15.22
CA ALA A 107 -6.05 4.78 14.73
C ALA A 107 -6.97 4.25 15.83
N LYS A 108 -6.43 4.04 17.05
CA LYS A 108 -7.25 3.65 18.21
C LYS A 108 -8.18 4.77 18.65
N TYR A 109 -7.73 6.01 18.64
CA TYR A 109 -8.57 7.16 18.98
C TYR A 109 -9.76 7.30 18.01
N ALA A 110 -9.52 7.14 16.71
CA ALA A 110 -10.58 7.24 15.69
C ALA A 110 -11.66 6.13 15.77
N LEU A 111 -11.42 5.07 16.54
CA LEU A 111 -12.37 3.96 16.72
C LEU A 111 -13.19 4.06 18.01
N GLN A 112 -12.89 5.02 18.88
CA GLN A 112 -13.68 5.30 20.08
C GLN A 112 -14.95 6.06 19.73
#